data_AF-A0A259BBN3-F1
#
_entry.id   AF-A0A259BBN3-F1
#
_cell.length_a   1.000
_cell.length_b   1.000
_cell.length_c   1.000
_cell.angle_alpha   90.00
_cell.angle_beta   90.00
_cell.angle_gamma   90.00
#
_symmetry.space_group_name_H-M   'P 1'
#
loop_
_entity.id
_entity.type
_entity.pdbx_description
1 polymer ?
#
loop_
_entity_poly.entity_id
_entity_poly.type
_entity_poly.pdbx_seq_one_letter_code
_entity_poly.pdbx_strand_id
1 'polypeptide(L)'
;MSTLSETQEAARTLPLDAAILDRNLRGEDVLPAAEILYGRGIPLLFCSGYGQDPDLPPHLRTVPVRLKPYLEAGMIAALSGLLRDPCRLPHAAL
;
A
#
# COMPACT_ATOMS: atom_id res chain seq x y z
N MET A 1 9.05 -14.99 -8.99
CA MET A 1 8.51 -13.64 -9.29
C MET A 1 7.06 -13.65 -8.90
N SER A 2 6.60 -12.70 -8.08
CA SER A 2 5.30 -12.77 -7.43
C SER A 2 4.13 -12.38 -8.33
N THR A 3 2.98 -13.03 -8.14
CA THR A 3 1.71 -12.75 -8.85
C THR A 3 0.76 -11.91 -7.99
N LEU A 4 -0.31 -11.35 -8.57
CA LEU A 4 -1.36 -10.69 -7.79
C LEU A 4 -1.99 -11.65 -6.77
N SER A 5 -2.26 -12.89 -7.17
CA SER A 5 -2.83 -13.92 -6.29
C SER A 5 -1.94 -14.18 -5.06
N GLU A 6 -0.63 -14.35 -5.26
CA GLU A 6 0.33 -14.51 -4.16
C GLU A 6 0.37 -13.26 -3.25
N THR A 7 0.26 -12.07 -3.84
CA THR A 7 0.24 -10.81 -3.10
C THR A 7 -1.03 -10.69 -2.25
N GLN A 8 -2.18 -11.10 -2.78
CA GLN A 8 -3.43 -11.15 -2.03
C GLN A 8 -3.38 -12.17 -0.89
N GLU A 9 -2.79 -13.34 -1.13
CA GLU A 9 -2.65 -14.36 -0.09
C GLU A 9 -1.75 -13.88 1.04
N ALA A 10 -0.61 -13.26 0.70
CA ALA A 10 0.27 -12.63 1.68
C ALA A 10 -0.44 -11.51 2.45
N ALA A 11 -1.21 -10.66 1.74
CA ALA A 11 -2.01 -9.60 2.33
C ALA A 11 -3.11 -10.11 3.27
N ARG A 12 -3.60 -11.35 3.11
CA ARG A 12 -4.57 -11.97 4.03
C ARG A 12 -3.92 -12.61 5.24
N THR A 13 -2.80 -13.29 5.04
CA THR A 13 -2.30 -14.29 5.99
C THR A 13 -1.09 -13.84 6.81
N LEU A 14 -0.25 -12.96 6.26
CA LEU A 14 0.97 -12.56 6.95
C LEU A 14 0.67 -11.55 8.08
N PRO A 15 1.35 -11.65 9.23
CA PRO A 15 1.38 -10.60 10.23
C PRO A 15 2.31 -9.49 9.73
N LEU A 16 1.74 -8.36 9.30
CA LEU A 16 2.47 -7.25 8.71
C LEU A 16 2.27 -6.00 9.56
N ASP A 17 3.36 -5.29 9.86
CA ASP A 17 3.31 -3.99 10.54
C ASP A 17 3.02 -2.84 9.55
N ALA A 18 3.44 -3.02 8.30
CA ALA A 18 3.17 -2.10 7.19
C ALA A 18 3.37 -2.81 5.85
N ALA A 19 2.89 -2.20 4.76
CA ALA A 19 3.06 -2.72 3.40
C ALA A 19 3.53 -1.64 2.41
N ILE A 20 4.40 -2.04 1.48
CA ILE A 20 4.72 -1.28 0.26
C ILE A 20 4.16 -2.05 -0.92
N LEU A 21 3.30 -1.42 -1.72
CA LEU A 21 2.66 -2.04 -2.88
C LEU A 21 3.11 -1.35 -4.17
N ASP A 22 3.62 -2.11 -5.12
CA ASP A 22 3.83 -1.63 -6.49
C ASP A 22 2.48 -1.57 -7.21
N ARG A 23 2.09 -0.40 -7.75
CA ARG A 23 0.77 -0.20 -8.38
C ARG A 23 0.52 -1.18 -9.54
N ASN A 24 1.59 -1.49 -10.29
CA ASN A 24 1.52 -2.34 -11.46
C ASN A 24 2.34 -3.62 -11.23
N LEU A 25 1.65 -4.74 -11.03
CA LEU A 25 2.25 -6.06 -11.01
C LEU A 25 2.07 -6.70 -12.39
N ARG A 26 2.97 -6.38 -13.33
CA ARG A 26 2.98 -6.96 -14.70
C ARG A 26 1.67 -6.75 -15.48
N GLY A 27 1.02 -5.59 -15.30
CA GLY A 27 -0.26 -5.25 -15.92
C GLY A 27 -1.47 -5.58 -15.05
N GLU A 28 -1.28 -6.28 -13.94
CA GLU A 28 -2.32 -6.48 -12.93
C GLU A 28 -2.27 -5.35 -11.90
N ASP A 29 -3.45 -4.82 -11.58
CA ASP A 29 -3.59 -3.80 -10.57
C ASP A 29 -3.52 -4.44 -9.16
N VAL A 30 -2.63 -3.93 -8.30
CA VAL A 30 -2.48 -4.36 -6.91
C VAL A 30 -3.64 -3.94 -6.00
N LEU A 31 -4.62 -3.15 -6.50
CA LEU A 31 -5.78 -2.68 -5.73
C LEU A 31 -6.44 -3.78 -4.87
N PRO A 32 -6.71 -4.99 -5.37
CA PRO A 32 -7.36 -6.02 -4.56
C PRO A 32 -6.55 -6.40 -3.32
N ALA A 33 -5.21 -6.33 -3.37
CA ALA A 33 -4.37 -6.55 -2.19
C ALA A 33 -4.37 -5.32 -1.27
N ALA A 34 -4.40 -4.10 -1.83
CA ALA A 34 -4.50 -2.86 -1.06
C ALA A 34 -5.80 -2.79 -0.24
N GLU A 35 -6.93 -3.21 -0.81
CA GLU A 35 -8.22 -3.29 -0.11
C GLU A 35 -8.16 -4.25 1.09
N ILE A 36 -7.53 -5.41 0.92
CA ILE A 36 -7.37 -6.38 2.01
C ILE A 36 -6.54 -5.77 3.15
N LEU A 37 -5.40 -5.15 2.82
CA LEU A 37 -4.52 -4.52 3.81
C LEU A 37 -5.21 -3.36 4.52
N TYR A 38 -5.91 -2.52 3.76
CA TYR A 38 -6.68 -1.39 4.29
C TYR A 38 -7.79 -1.88 5.24
N GLY A 39 -8.55 -2.90 4.84
CA GLY A 39 -9.59 -3.51 5.68
C GLY A 39 -9.04 -4.17 6.96
N ARG A 40 -7.80 -4.66 6.93
CA ARG A 40 -7.07 -5.15 8.10
C ARG A 40 -6.50 -4.03 8.99
N GLY A 41 -6.62 -2.77 8.58
CA GLY A 41 -6.02 -1.63 9.26
C GLY A 41 -4.50 -1.60 9.18
N ILE A 42 -3.90 -2.30 8.20
CA ILE A 42 -2.45 -2.33 8.00
C ILE A 42 -2.04 -1.04 7.26
N PRO A 43 -1.15 -0.22 7.83
CA PRO A 43 -0.60 0.95 7.15
C PRO A 43 0.08 0.54 5.84
N LEU A 44 -0.24 1.22 4.75
CA LEU A 44 0.37 0.94 3.45
C LEU A 44 0.81 2.21 2.73
N LEU A 45 1.73 2.04 1.79
CA LEU A 45 2.06 3.04 0.78
C LEU A 45 2.13 2.41 -0.61
N PHE A 46 1.80 3.20 -1.62
CA PHE A 46 1.96 2.80 -3.01
C PHE A 46 3.30 3.26 -3.58
N CYS A 47 3.90 2.44 -4.43
CA CYS A 47 5.03 2.78 -5.27
C CYS A 47 4.53 2.79 -6.72
N SER A 48 4.68 3.93 -7.41
CA SER A 48 4.18 4.10 -8.77
C SER A 48 5.17 4.92 -9.60
N GLY A 49 5.33 4.57 -10.88
CA GLY A 49 6.06 5.43 -11.85
C GLY A 49 5.25 6.64 -12.31
N TYR A 50 3.94 6.64 -12.07
CA TYR A 50 3.00 7.62 -12.61
C TYR A 50 2.39 8.55 -11.54
N GLY A 51 2.78 8.38 -10.27
CA GLY A 51 2.29 9.20 -9.16
C GLY A 51 0.92 8.75 -8.64
N GLN A 52 0.18 9.69 -8.03
CA GLN A 52 -1.18 9.46 -7.54
C GLN A 52 -2.14 9.20 -8.71
N ASP A 53 -2.96 8.17 -8.55
CA ASP A 53 -3.90 7.71 -9.57
C ASP A 53 -5.31 8.25 -9.24
N PRO A 54 -5.91 9.11 -10.10
CA PRO A 54 -7.21 9.70 -9.84
C PRO A 54 -8.34 8.66 -9.79
N ASP A 55 -8.15 7.48 -10.39
CA ASP A 55 -9.14 6.41 -10.45
C ASP A 55 -9.13 5.52 -9.19
N LEU A 56 -8.29 5.84 -8.20
CA LEU A 56 -8.29 5.17 -6.90
C LEU A 56 -9.65 5.33 -6.19
N PRO A 57 -10.14 4.27 -5.53
CA PRO A 57 -11.26 4.37 -4.59
C PRO A 57 -11.03 5.48 -3.56
N PRO A 58 -12.06 6.25 -3.15
CA PRO A 58 -11.89 7.44 -2.31
C PRO A 58 -11.10 7.20 -1.02
N HIS A 59 -11.26 6.05 -0.37
CA HIS A 59 -10.53 5.69 0.84
C HIS A 59 -9.05 5.42 0.58
N LEU A 60 -8.71 4.83 -0.57
CA LEU A 60 -7.32 4.59 -0.98
C LEU A 60 -6.60 5.83 -1.50
N ARG A 61 -7.32 6.92 -1.84
CA ARG A 61 -6.69 8.20 -2.22
C ARG A 61 -5.92 8.85 -1.08
N THR A 62 -6.21 8.47 0.17
CA THR A 62 -5.49 8.95 1.36
C THR A 62 -4.15 8.22 1.57
N VAL A 63 -3.95 7.09 0.88
CA VAL A 63 -2.72 6.30 0.97
C VAL A 63 -1.57 7.06 0.29
N PRO A 64 -0.41 7.22 0.96
CA PRO A 64 0.73 7.90 0.38
C PRO A 64 1.27 7.14 -0.83
N VAL A 65 1.62 7.87 -1.89
CA VAL A 65 2.33 7.35 -3.06
C VAL A 65 3.78 7.85 -3.06
N ARG A 66 4.71 6.97 -3.39
CA ARG A 66 6.11 7.29 -3.70
C ARG A 66 6.35 7.09 -5.19
N LEU A 67 6.81 8.16 -5.83
CA LEU A 67 7.16 8.16 -7.24
C LEU A 67 8.46 7.37 -7.45
N LYS A 68 8.49 6.53 -8.47
CA LYS A 68 9.74 5.98 -9.02
C LYS A 68 10.44 7.03 -9.89
N PRO A 69 11.78 7.14 -9.86
CA PRO A 69 12.71 6.38 -9.02
C PRO A 69 12.73 6.90 -7.57
N TYR A 70 12.76 5.99 -6.59
CA TYR A 70 12.84 6.34 -5.18
C TYR A 70 14.30 6.44 -4.71
N LEU A 71 14.60 7.50 -3.96
CA LEU A 71 15.82 7.60 -3.17
C LEU A 71 15.66 6.81 -1.87
N GLU A 72 16.71 6.10 -1.46
CA GLU A 72 16.72 5.27 -0.25
C GLU A 72 16.22 6.03 1.00
N ALA A 73 16.76 7.22 1.23
CA ALA A 73 16.36 8.08 2.34
C ALA A 73 14.86 8.42 2.33
N GLY A 74 14.27 8.61 1.15
CA GLY A 74 12.85 8.91 0.99
C GLY A 74 11.95 7.70 1.30
N MET A 75 12.42 6.49 1.02
CA MET A 75 11.71 5.25 1.35
C MET A 75 11.78 4.95 2.85
N ILE A 76 12.97 5.08 3.46
CA ILE A 76 13.17 4.92 4.90
C ILE A 76 12.29 5.89 5.68
N ALA A 77 12.26 7.16 5.28
CA ALA A 77 11.42 8.17 5.93
C ALA A 77 9.92 7.84 5.80
N ALA A 78 9.48 7.33 4.64
CA ALA A 78 8.08 6.96 4.41
C ALA A 78 7.66 5.76 5.29
N LEU A 79 8.47 4.70 5.30
CA LEU A 79 8.25 3.53 6.17
C LEU A 79 8.27 3.90 7.65
N SER A 80 9.25 4.71 8.06
CA SER A 80 9.33 5.20 9.43
C SER A 80 8.08 5.99 9.83
N GLY A 81 7.51 6.78 8.91
CA GLY A 81 6.25 7.49 9.12
C GLY A 81 5.05 6.56 9.26
N LEU A 82 4.94 5.52 8.41
CA LEU A 82 3.88 4.51 8.51
C LEU A 82 3.89 3.78 9.86
N LEU A 83 5.09 3.39 10.32
CA LEU A 83 5.24 2.62 11.56
C LEU A 83 5.05 3.47 12.83
N ARG A 84 5.28 4.79 12.75
CA ARG A 84 5.15 5.69 13.90
C ARG A 84 3.70 6.11 14.16
N ASP A 85 2.89 6.22 13.10
CA ASP A 85 1.46 6.57 13.16
C ASP A 85 0.59 5.48 12.48
N PRO A 86 0.50 4.26 13.02
CA PRO A 86 -0.27 3.17 12.39
C PRO A 86 -1.78 3.48 12.30
N CYS A 87 -2.27 4.40 13.12
CA CYS A 87 -3.67 4.83 13.20
C CYS A 87 -3.96 6.02 12.25
N ARG A 88 -3.61 5.92 10.96
CA ARG A 88 -4.02 6.91 9.94
C ARG A 88 -5.09 6.40 8.99
N LEU A 89 -5.39 5.12 9.01
CA LEU A 89 -6.55 4.58 8.31
C LEU A 89 -7.76 4.77 9.23
N PRO A 90 -8.87 5.39 8.77
CA PRO A 90 -10.11 5.35 9.54
C PRO A 90 -10.41 3.88 9.79
N HIS A 91 -10.30 3.45 11.05
CA HIS A 91 -10.82 2.17 11.47
C HIS A 91 -12.28 2.20 11.03
N ALA A 92 -12.66 1.35 10.09
CA ALA A 92 -14.07 1.17 9.76
C ALA A 92 -14.74 0.83 11.08
N ALA A 93 -15.44 1.81 11.65
CA ALA A 93 -16.26 1.59 12.82
C ALA A 93 -17.22 0.48 12.41
N LEU A 94 -17.13 -0.63 13.15
CA LEU A 94 -18.03 -1.77 13.04
C LEU A 94 -19.49 -1.32 13.00
#